data_AF-A0A940T8X5-F1
#
_entry.id   AF-A0A940T8X5-F1
#
_cell.length_a   1.000
_cell.length_b   1.000
_cell.length_c   1.000
_cell.angle_alpha   90.00
_cell.angle_beta   90.00
_cell.angle_gamma   90.00
#
_symmetry.space_group_name_H-M   'P 1'
#
loop_
_entity.id
_entity.type
_entity.pdbx_description
1 polymer ?
#
loop_
_entity_poly.entity_id
_entity_poly.type
_entity_poly.pdbx_seq_one_letter_code
_entity_poly.pdbx_strand_id
1 'polypeptide(L)' 'MPPSEAQKRASNKYNLEHMSTLGCKVTKEQAQAFKEYATEHNTTSNALLKEYVFECIGESKKELDK' A
#
# COMPACT_ATOMS: atom_id res chain seq x y z
N MET A 1 -8.62 3.95 21.77
CA MET A 1 -8.39 2.72 22.57
C MET A 1 -7.33 1.91 21.84
N PRO A 2 -6.14 1.65 22.42
CA PRO A 2 -5.14 0.84 21.76
C PRO A 2 -5.65 -0.61 21.62
N PRO A 3 -5.36 -1.29 20.51
CA PRO A 3 -5.85 -2.65 20.30
C PRO A 3 -5.30 -3.57 21.38
N SER A 4 -6.19 -4.38 21.96
CA SER A 4 -5.83 -5.46 22.88
C SER A 4 -4.84 -6.41 22.21
N GLU A 5 -3.96 -7.05 23.00
CA GLU A 5 -3.08 -8.13 22.56
C GLU A 5 -3.83 -9.20 21.74
N ALA A 6 -5.10 -9.48 22.10
CA ALA A 6 -5.96 -10.40 21.36
C ALA A 6 -6.34 -9.88 19.97
N GLN A 7 -6.66 -8.58 19.85
CA GLN A 7 -6.98 -7.95 18.57
C GLN A 7 -5.74 -7.90 17.66
N LYS A 8 -4.56 -7.59 18.21
CA LYS A 8 -3.31 -7.63 17.44
C LYS A 8 -3.04 -9.02 16.87
N ARG A 9 -3.22 -10.08 17.67
CA ARG A 9 -3.05 -11.47 17.21
C ARG A 9 -4.06 -11.83 16.12
N ALA A 10 -5.32 -11.41 16.25
CA ALA A 10 -6.35 -11.64 15.25
C ALA A 10 -6.05 -10.92 13.93
N SER A 11 -5.70 -9.63 13.98
CA SER A 11 -5.30 -8.87 12.79
C SER A 11 -4.06 -9.45 12.13
N ASN A 12 -3.07 -9.91 12.90
CA ASN A 12 -1.88 -10.55 12.35
C ASN A 12 -2.21 -11.85 11.64
N LYS A 13 -3.10 -12.70 12.18
CA LYS A 13 -3.54 -13.92 11.50
C LYS A 13 -4.24 -13.61 10.18
N TYR A 14 -5.21 -12.70 10.20
CA TYR A 14 -5.91 -12.28 8.99
C TYR A 14 -4.96 -11.70 7.94
N ASN A 15 -4.05 -10.82 8.35
CA ASN A 15 -3.05 -10.25 7.44
C ASN A 15 -2.14 -11.33 6.85
N LEU A 16 -1.78 -12.36 7.61
CA LEU A 16 -0.92 -13.44 7.12
C LEU A 16 -1.64 -14.38 6.14
N GLU A 17 -2.95 -14.59 6.33
CA GLU A 17 -3.77 -15.44 5.46
C GLU A 17 -4.25 -14.70 4.19
N HIS A 18 -4.48 -13.39 4.27
CA HIS A 18 -5.10 -12.61 3.19
C HIS A 18 -4.18 -11.57 2.53
N MET A 19 -3.03 -11.25 3.10
CA MET A 19 -2.10 -10.28 2.50
C MET A 19 -0.84 -10.95 2.00
N SER A 20 -0.45 -10.58 0.78
CA SER A 20 0.84 -10.90 0.21
C SER A 20 1.62 -9.60 -0.02
N THR A 21 2.89 -9.58 0.34
CA THR A 21 3.75 -8.39 0.19
C THR A 21 4.35 -8.38 -1.21
N LEU A 22 3.97 -7.40 -2.02
CA LEU A 22 4.68 -7.08 -3.27
C LEU A 22 5.87 -6.17 -2.96
N GLY A 23 7.08 -6.71 -3.10
CA GLY A 23 8.32 -5.97 -2.92
C GLY A 23 9.04 -5.79 -4.26
N CYS A 24 9.41 -4.55 -4.61
CA CYS A 24 10.23 -4.25 -5.78
C CYS A 24 11.63 -3.79 -5.35
N LYS A 25 12.68 -4.45 -5.85
CA LYS A 25 14.06 -3.98 -5.67
C LYS A 25 14.39 -2.98 -6.76
N VAL A 26 14.66 -1.74 -6.36
CA VAL A 26 15.02 -0.64 -7.25
C VAL A 26 16.36 -0.04 -6.83
N THR A 27 17.00 0.71 -7.72
CA THR A 27 18.21 1.46 -7.36
C THR A 27 17.88 2.61 -6.39
N LYS A 28 18.89 3.13 -5.69
CA LYS A 28 18.70 4.27 -4.77
C LYS A 28 18.13 5.49 -5.49
N GLU A 29 18.58 5.74 -6.71
CA GLU A 29 18.09 6.84 -7.56
C GLU A 29 16.61 6.67 -7.91
N GLN A 30 16.19 5.46 -8.32
CA GLN A 30 14.79 5.16 -8.57
C GLN A 30 13.93 5.29 -7.31
N ALA A 31 14.44 4.86 -6.16
CA ALA A 31 13.74 5.02 -4.88
C ALA A 31 13.57 6.50 -4.48
N GLN A 32 14.57 7.34 -4.76
CA GLN A 32 14.51 8.78 -4.53
C GLN A 32 13.47 9.42 -5.45
N ALA A 33 13.57 9.17 -6.76
CA ALA A 33 12.64 9.68 -7.76
C ALA A 33 11.19 9.29 -7.46
N PHE A 34 10.96 8.05 -7.01
CA PHE A 34 9.62 7.58 -6.67
C PHE A 34 9.07 8.21 -5.37
N LYS A 35 9.93 8.58 -4.42
CA LYS A 35 9.51 9.37 -3.24
C LYS A 35 9.13 10.79 -3.62
N GLU A 36 9.91 11.43 -4.50
CA GLU A 36 9.59 12.77 -5.01
C GLU A 36 8.28 12.76 -5.78
N TYR A 37 8.09 11.78 -6.68
CA TYR A 37 6.84 11.57 -7.40
C TYR A 37 5.65 11.37 -6.45
N ALA A 38 5.78 10.50 -5.44
CA ALA A 38 4.72 10.32 -4.45
C ALA A 38 4.40 11.62 -3.69
N THR A 39 5.42 12.42 -3.36
CA THR A 39 5.26 13.71 -2.67
C THR A 39 4.53 14.73 -3.55
N GLU A 40 4.86 14.78 -4.84
CA GLU A 40 4.17 15.62 -5.83
C GLU A 40 2.69 15.24 -5.97
N HIS A 41 2.40 13.94 -5.92
CA HIS A 41 1.05 13.38 -5.93
C HIS A 41 0.32 13.43 -4.57
N ASN A 42 0.86 14.13 -3.55
CA ASN A 42 0.29 14.23 -2.20
C ASN A 42 0.00 12.88 -1.54
N THR A 43 0.78 11.85 -1.90
CA THR A 43 0.61 10.49 -1.41
C THR A 43 1.94 9.93 -0.89
N THR A 44 1.92 8.71 -0.37
CA THR A 44 3.15 8.02 0.04
C THR A 44 3.55 6.99 -1.00
N SER A 45 4.84 6.66 -1.09
CA SER A 45 5.32 5.65 -2.04
C SER A 45 4.56 4.33 -1.94
N ASN A 46 4.20 3.90 -0.73
CA ASN A 46 3.42 2.68 -0.50
C ASN A 46 1.95 2.81 -0.95
N ALA A 47 1.34 3.99 -0.82
CA ALA A 47 -0.02 4.22 -1.29
C ALA A 47 -0.06 4.31 -2.82
N LEU A 48 0.89 5.02 -3.45
CA LEU A 48 1.01 5.09 -4.90
C LEU A 48 1.28 3.71 -5.52
N LEU A 49 2.17 2.91 -4.91
CA LEU A 49 2.41 1.52 -5.34
C LEU A 49 1.13 0.69 -5.27
N LYS A 50 0.34 0.80 -4.19
CA LYS A 50 -0.92 0.07 -4.06
C LYS A 50 -1.93 0.50 -5.11
N GLU A 51 -2.13 1.80 -5.29
CA GLU A 51 -3.02 2.34 -6.34
C GLU A 51 -2.60 1.85 -7.72
N TYR A 52 -1.31 1.90 -8.03
CA TYR A 52 -0.79 1.45 -9.32
C TYR A 52 -0.96 -0.06 -9.54
N VAL A 53 -0.74 -0.87 -8.50
CA VAL A 53 -1.01 -2.31 -8.54
C VAL A 53 -2.50 -2.57 -8.77
N PHE A 54 -3.38 -1.87 -8.06
CA PHE A 54 -4.83 -1.97 -8.23
C PHE A 54 -5.27 -1.55 -9.64
N GLU A 55 -4.68 -0.49 -10.20
CA GLU A 55 -4.93 -0.05 -11.58
C GLU A 55 -4.50 -1.10 -12.60
N CYS A 56 -3.32 -1.69 -12.41
CA CYS A 56 -2.81 -2.74 -13.29
C CYS A 56 -3.66 -4.01 -13.28
N ILE A 57 -4.28 -4.37 -12.15
CA ILE A 57 -5.13 -5.57 -12.04
C ILE A 57 -6.63 -5.26 -12.22
N GLY A 58 -6.99 -4.01 -12.53
CA GLY A 58 -8.38 -3.59 -12.72
C GLY A 58 -9.21 -3.53 -11.43
N GLU A 59 -8.56 -3.55 -10.27
CA GLU A 59 -9.17 -3.39 -8.95
C GLU A 59 -9.19 -1.93 -8.47
N SER A 60 -8.80 -0.95 -9.30
CA SER A 60 -9.00 0.48 -8.99
C SER A 60 -10.47 0.72 -8.68
N LYS A 61 -10.79 0.79 -7.38
CA LYS A 61 -12.03 1.33 -6.90
C LYS A 61 -12.10 2.78 -7.35
N LYS A 62 -12.71 3.00 -8.51
CA LYS A 62 -13.47 4.23 -8.75
C LYS A 62 -14.62 4.26 -7.74
N GLU A 63 -14.34 4.58 -6.48
CA GLU A 63 -15.33 5.19 -5.60
C GLU A 63 -15.44 6.66 -6.05
N LEU A 64 -16.12 6.83 -7.18
CA LEU A 64 -16.72 8.08 -7.59
C LEU A 64 -17.94 8.30 -6.69
N ASP A 65 -17.90 9.41 -5.95
CA ASP A 65 -19.03 10.16 -5.39
C ASP A 65 -20.43 9.53 -5.52
N LYS A 66 -21.04 9.21 -4.37
CA LYS A 66 -22.46 9.50 -4.17
C LYS A 66 -22.80 9.77 -2.71
#